data_AF-A0A1B6CUV0-F1
#
_entry.id   AF-A0A1B6CUV0-F1
#
_cell.length_a   1.000
_cell.length_b   1.000
_cell.length_c   1.000
_cell.angle_alpha   90.00
_cell.angle_beta   90.00
_cell.angle_gamma   90.00
#
_symmetry.space_group_name_H-M   'P 1'
#
loop_
_entity.id
_entity.type
_entity.pdbx_description
1 polymer ?
#
loop_
_entity_poly.entity_id
_entity_poly.type
_entity_poly.pdbx_seq_one_letter_code
_entity_poly.pdbx_strand_id
1 'polypeptide(L)'
;FTKYIDPKLHLNLTEGEISHGFVYLTRLLRAHFGKKVFVLMDNYDAYVHSLIFEEPDDSVVSFVQSVNTALLTPSKYVQGALLVGVLRVTGSGLSLPEVHIEDYFFMGDHNFSGFHGLNDKELEPVLVKIIEDKKEREMIHSRIQEYYNGYTVMNKEIKIYNTKSVLKCIQTRQVKSYWHLPKYIKMFQSVFTSPDVMHIVMEMVLGNTMEVDITGPLKEKEILMLNHIVGSAIVQSE
;
A
#
# COMPACT_ATOMS: atom_id res chain seq x y z
N PHE A 1 5.90 -8.68 -31.05
CA PHE A 1 4.96 -7.67 -30.54
C PHE A 1 3.51 -8.02 -30.88
N THR A 2 3.19 -8.29 -32.15
CA THR A 2 1.83 -8.71 -32.60
C THR A 2 1.21 -9.82 -31.75
N LYS A 3 1.99 -10.82 -31.35
CA LYS A 3 1.55 -11.90 -30.45
C LYS A 3 1.04 -11.47 -29.06
N TYR A 4 1.38 -10.28 -28.58
CA TYR A 4 0.98 -9.75 -27.26
C TYR A 4 -0.14 -8.71 -27.33
N ILE A 5 -0.52 -8.26 -28.54
CA ILE A 5 -1.53 -7.20 -28.75
C ILE A 5 -2.82 -7.72 -29.39
N ASP A 6 -2.78 -8.90 -30.02
CA ASP A 6 -3.97 -9.54 -30.59
C ASP A 6 -4.12 -10.96 -30.04
N PRO A 7 -4.83 -11.12 -28.91
CA PRO A 7 -5.08 -12.42 -28.30
C PRO A 7 -5.91 -13.34 -29.20
N LYS A 8 -6.73 -12.79 -30.11
CA LYS A 8 -7.61 -13.57 -30.98
C LYS A 8 -6.81 -14.28 -32.08
N LEU A 9 -5.69 -13.70 -32.51
CA LEU A 9 -4.79 -14.31 -33.50
C LEU A 9 -3.73 -15.23 -32.88
N HIS A 10 -3.54 -15.18 -31.56
CA HIS A 10 -2.49 -15.89 -30.84
C HIS A 10 -3.00 -16.52 -29.55
N LEU A 11 -3.98 -17.42 -29.68
CA LEU A 11 -4.64 -18.12 -28.56
C LEU A 11 -3.73 -19.05 -27.74
N ASN A 12 -2.53 -19.37 -28.25
CA ASN A 12 -1.64 -20.39 -27.70
C ASN A 12 -0.37 -19.79 -27.05
N LEU A 13 -0.48 -18.65 -26.37
CA LEU A 13 0.65 -18.16 -25.57
C LEU A 13 0.95 -19.15 -24.45
N THR A 14 2.21 -19.58 -24.39
CA THR A 14 2.68 -20.40 -23.26
C THR A 14 2.79 -19.55 -22.00
N GLU A 15 2.69 -20.18 -20.83
CA GLU A 15 2.88 -19.50 -19.55
C GLU A 15 4.20 -18.72 -19.49
N GLY A 16 5.29 -19.32 -20.00
CA GLY A 16 6.60 -18.68 -20.09
C GLY A 16 6.61 -17.42 -20.98
N GLU A 17 5.84 -17.41 -22.07
CA GLU A 17 5.72 -16.22 -22.90
C GLU A 17 4.96 -15.10 -22.22
N ILE A 18 3.95 -15.43 -21.40
CA ILE A 18 3.17 -14.46 -20.64
C ILE A 18 4.01 -13.91 -19.49
N SER A 19 4.69 -14.78 -18.73
CA SER A 19 5.53 -14.36 -17.60
C SER A 19 6.68 -13.43 -18.01
N HIS A 20 7.23 -13.62 -19.22
CA HIS A 20 8.26 -12.75 -19.78
C HIS A 20 7.73 -11.57 -20.60
N GLY A 21 6.41 -11.36 -20.64
CA GLY A 21 5.77 -10.30 -21.42
C GLY A 21 6.30 -8.90 -21.07
N PHE A 22 6.41 -8.58 -19.78
CA PHE A 22 6.97 -7.29 -19.34
C PHE A 22 8.48 -7.17 -19.62
N VAL A 23 9.23 -8.26 -19.51
CA VAL A 23 10.65 -8.27 -19.91
C VAL A 23 10.77 -7.95 -21.40
N TYR A 24 9.91 -8.53 -22.23
CA TYR A 24 9.88 -8.20 -23.65
C TYR A 24 9.49 -6.73 -23.90
N LEU A 25 8.52 -6.18 -23.15
CA LEU A 25 8.16 -4.77 -23.22
C LEU A 25 9.33 -3.85 -22.86
N THR A 26 10.05 -4.11 -21.77
CA THR A 26 11.21 -3.28 -21.37
C THR A 26 12.32 -3.30 -22.42
N ARG A 27 12.53 -4.45 -23.10
CA ARG A 27 13.44 -4.57 -24.24
C ARG A 27 13.04 -3.64 -25.40
N LEU A 28 11.77 -3.62 -25.75
CA LEU A 28 11.24 -2.78 -26.83
C LEU A 28 11.35 -1.30 -26.48
N LEU A 29 10.95 -0.90 -25.27
CA LEU A 29 11.05 0.48 -24.80
C LEU A 29 12.50 0.96 -24.81
N ARG A 30 13.45 0.14 -24.34
CA ARG A 30 14.87 0.49 -24.42
C ARG A 30 15.36 0.63 -25.85
N ALA A 31 14.99 -0.30 -26.74
CA ALA A 31 15.41 -0.25 -28.14
C ALA A 31 14.88 1.01 -28.84
N HIS A 32 13.65 1.41 -28.53
CA HIS A 32 13.01 2.58 -29.12
C HIS A 32 13.55 3.91 -28.56
N PHE A 33 13.66 4.03 -27.24
CA PHE A 33 14.05 5.28 -26.58
C PHE A 33 15.55 5.41 -26.29
N GLY A 34 16.34 4.36 -26.50
CA GLY A 34 17.78 4.32 -26.19
C GLY A 34 18.12 4.36 -24.69
N LYS A 35 17.12 4.34 -23.80
CA LYS A 35 17.27 4.49 -22.34
C LYS A 35 16.80 3.22 -21.61
N LYS A 36 17.37 2.96 -20.43
CA LYS A 36 16.85 1.91 -19.54
C LYS A 36 15.48 2.34 -18.98
N VAL A 37 14.63 1.38 -18.66
CA VAL A 37 13.25 1.60 -18.18
C VAL A 37 13.23 1.68 -16.66
N PHE A 38 12.45 2.60 -16.11
CA PHE A 38 12.04 2.56 -14.70
C PHE A 38 10.68 1.88 -14.59
N VAL A 39 10.54 0.93 -13.66
CA VAL A 39 9.28 0.23 -13.39
C VAL A 39 8.61 0.88 -12.18
N LEU A 40 7.35 1.30 -12.32
CA LEU A 40 6.54 1.81 -11.21
C LEU A 40 5.37 0.84 -11.05
N MET A 41 5.24 0.22 -9.89
CA MET A 41 4.18 -0.75 -9.62
C MET A 41 3.44 -0.34 -8.35
N ASP A 42 2.14 -0.15 -8.48
CA ASP A 42 1.24 0.11 -7.37
C ASP A 42 0.51 -1.18 -6.98
N ASN A 43 0.21 -1.33 -5.69
CA ASN A 43 -0.36 -2.54 -5.07
C ASN A 43 0.42 -3.81 -5.45
N TYR A 44 1.75 -3.74 -5.37
CA TYR A 44 2.65 -4.85 -5.67
C TYR A 44 2.29 -6.13 -4.88
N ASP A 45 1.81 -5.95 -3.65
CA ASP A 45 1.43 -6.99 -2.69
C ASP A 45 -0.03 -7.46 -2.82
N ALA A 46 -0.77 -7.03 -3.84
CA ALA A 46 -2.19 -7.35 -3.99
C ALA A 46 -2.49 -8.86 -3.98
N TYR A 47 -1.61 -9.66 -4.61
CA TYR A 47 -1.74 -11.11 -4.64
C TYR A 47 -1.49 -11.78 -3.28
N VAL A 48 -0.76 -11.11 -2.38
CA VAL A 48 -0.57 -11.57 -1.00
C VAL A 48 -1.73 -11.13 -0.13
N HIS A 49 -2.22 -9.91 -0.35
CA HIS A 49 -3.39 -9.38 0.31
C HIS A 49 -4.62 -10.28 0.06
N SER A 50 -4.82 -10.80 -1.16
CA SER A 50 -5.92 -11.75 -1.44
C SER A 50 -5.82 -13.03 -0.62
N LEU A 51 -4.61 -13.52 -0.30
CA LEU A 51 -4.44 -14.72 0.54
C LEU A 51 -4.96 -14.55 1.97
N ILE A 52 -5.18 -13.32 2.44
CA ILE A 52 -5.80 -13.07 3.75
C ILE A 52 -7.32 -13.26 3.69
N PHE A 53 -7.95 -13.09 2.52
CA PHE A 53 -9.41 -12.97 2.39
C PHE A 53 -10.05 -14.05 1.53
N GLU A 54 -9.27 -14.72 0.69
CA GLU A 54 -9.72 -15.70 -0.29
C GLU A 54 -8.97 -17.01 -0.10
N GLU A 55 -9.52 -18.12 -0.63
CA GLU A 55 -8.80 -19.39 -0.64
C GLU A 55 -7.56 -19.26 -1.55
N PRO A 56 -6.37 -19.64 -1.06
CA PRO A 56 -5.15 -19.53 -1.84
C PRO A 56 -5.19 -20.48 -3.05
N ASP A 57 -4.97 -19.93 -4.25
CA ASP A 57 -4.61 -20.71 -5.44
C ASP A 57 -3.10 -20.59 -5.67
N ASP A 58 -2.37 -21.63 -5.25
CA ASP A 58 -0.91 -21.71 -5.37
C ASP A 58 -0.43 -21.50 -6.81
N SER A 59 -1.24 -21.89 -7.81
CA SER A 59 -0.88 -21.71 -9.22
C SER A 59 -0.88 -20.23 -9.62
N VAL A 60 -1.85 -19.45 -9.14
CA VAL A 60 -1.95 -18.01 -9.40
C VAL A 60 -0.83 -17.27 -8.66
N VAL A 61 -0.56 -17.62 -7.39
CA VAL A 61 0.52 -17.01 -6.60
C VAL A 61 1.87 -17.25 -7.28
N SER A 62 2.17 -18.50 -7.61
CA SER A 62 3.42 -18.89 -8.28
C SER A 62 3.57 -18.17 -9.63
N PHE A 63 2.48 -18.05 -10.40
CA PHE A 63 2.50 -17.35 -11.67
C PHE A 63 2.80 -15.85 -11.52
N VAL A 64 2.11 -15.15 -10.60
CA VAL A 64 2.37 -13.71 -10.34
C VAL A 64 3.80 -13.48 -9.86
N GLN A 65 4.32 -14.37 -9.01
CA GLN A 65 5.71 -14.32 -8.55
C GLN A 65 6.70 -14.55 -9.69
N SER A 66 6.41 -15.47 -10.60
CA SER A 66 7.23 -15.71 -11.79
C SER A 66 7.29 -14.46 -12.68
N VAL A 67 6.15 -13.81 -12.91
CA VAL A 67 6.07 -12.53 -13.66
C VAL A 67 6.90 -11.44 -12.97
N ASN A 68 6.72 -11.24 -11.67
CA ASN A 68 7.39 -10.19 -10.90
C ASN A 68 8.91 -10.45 -10.79
N THR A 69 9.32 -11.70 -10.55
CA THR A 69 10.72 -12.11 -10.53
C THR A 69 11.36 -11.81 -11.89
N ALA A 70 10.76 -12.28 -12.99
CA ALA A 70 11.31 -12.05 -14.32
C ALA A 70 11.48 -10.56 -14.66
N LEU A 71 10.54 -9.71 -14.26
CA LEU A 71 10.58 -8.27 -14.51
C LEU A 71 11.61 -7.54 -13.64
N LEU A 72 11.69 -7.88 -12.35
CA LEU A 72 12.45 -7.13 -11.36
C LEU A 72 13.88 -7.65 -11.17
N THR A 73 14.18 -8.87 -11.64
CA THR A 73 15.55 -9.37 -11.69
C THR A 73 16.45 -8.40 -12.47
N PRO A 74 17.61 -8.00 -11.92
CA PRO A 74 18.50 -7.03 -12.54
C PRO A 74 18.82 -7.37 -13.99
N SER A 75 18.60 -6.41 -14.89
CA SER A 75 18.84 -6.61 -16.32
C SER A 75 19.42 -5.36 -16.98
N LYS A 76 19.94 -5.52 -18.21
CA LYS A 76 20.39 -4.36 -19.01
C LYS A 76 19.26 -3.47 -19.52
N TYR A 77 18.00 -3.88 -19.33
CA TYR A 77 16.80 -3.19 -19.82
C TYR A 77 16.17 -2.29 -18.77
N VAL A 78 16.24 -2.68 -17.50
CA VAL A 78 15.64 -1.96 -16.36
C VAL A 78 16.73 -1.18 -15.62
N GLN A 79 16.45 0.09 -15.30
CA GLN A 79 17.33 0.96 -14.50
C GLN A 79 17.07 0.78 -13.01
N GLY A 80 15.81 0.60 -12.63
CA GLY A 80 15.35 0.46 -11.26
C GLY A 80 13.83 0.30 -11.22
N ALA A 81 13.32 -0.01 -10.03
CA ALA A 81 11.89 -0.15 -9.78
C ALA A 81 11.50 0.61 -8.51
N LEU A 82 10.29 1.17 -8.51
CA LEU A 82 9.61 1.65 -7.31
C LEU A 82 8.32 0.84 -7.15
N LEU A 83 8.22 0.14 -6.04
CA LEU A 83 7.09 -0.72 -5.70
C LEU A 83 6.37 -0.08 -4.53
N VAL A 84 5.05 0.03 -4.62
CA VAL A 84 4.18 0.53 -3.55
C VAL A 84 3.20 -0.58 -3.20
N GLY A 85 2.99 -0.77 -1.90
CA GLY A 85 2.11 -1.79 -1.35
C GLY A 85 1.76 -1.49 0.09
N VAL A 86 0.90 -2.31 0.67
CA VAL A 86 0.42 -2.16 2.06
C VAL A 86 1.20 -3.09 2.99
N LEU A 87 1.37 -4.34 2.59
CA LEU A 87 1.96 -5.42 3.34
C LEU A 87 3.47 -5.47 3.08
N ARG A 88 4.23 -5.58 4.17
CA ARG A 88 5.64 -5.99 4.13
C ARG A 88 5.69 -7.47 4.46
N VAL A 89 6.18 -8.28 3.54
CA VAL A 89 6.11 -9.74 3.65
C VAL A 89 7.48 -10.38 3.51
N THR A 90 7.75 -11.41 4.31
CA THR A 90 8.98 -12.21 4.23
C THR A 90 8.66 -13.70 4.31
N GLY A 91 9.40 -14.52 3.55
CA GLY A 91 9.22 -15.97 3.52
C GLY A 91 9.36 -16.55 2.12
N SER A 92 9.82 -17.81 2.05
CA SER A 92 10.23 -18.52 0.81
C SER A 92 9.16 -18.64 -0.27
N GLY A 93 7.88 -18.38 0.04
CA GLY A 93 6.77 -18.40 -0.91
C GLY A 93 6.05 -17.06 -1.10
N LEU A 94 6.53 -15.94 -0.57
CA LEU A 94 5.89 -14.61 -0.70
C LEU A 94 6.87 -13.49 -1.03
N SER A 95 8.13 -13.62 -0.58
CA SER A 95 9.24 -12.77 -1.01
C SER A 95 9.78 -13.22 -2.36
N LEU A 96 10.26 -12.27 -3.19
CA LEU A 96 10.99 -12.58 -4.42
C LEU A 96 12.46 -12.85 -4.07
N PRO A 97 12.92 -14.11 -3.96
CA PRO A 97 14.21 -14.42 -3.34
C PRO A 97 15.40 -13.93 -4.17
N GLU A 98 15.22 -13.84 -5.49
CA GLU A 98 16.24 -13.43 -6.46
C GLU A 98 16.28 -11.90 -6.69
N VAL A 99 15.36 -11.16 -6.06
CA VAL A 99 15.21 -9.72 -6.24
C VAL A 99 15.59 -9.02 -4.94
N HIS A 100 16.61 -8.16 -5.00
CA HIS A 100 16.97 -7.31 -3.88
C HIS A 100 16.01 -6.11 -3.82
N ILE A 101 15.04 -6.17 -2.91
CA ILE A 101 14.11 -5.07 -2.62
C ILE A 101 14.55 -4.42 -1.31
N GLU A 102 14.76 -3.11 -1.34
CA GLU A 102 14.95 -2.30 -0.15
C GLU A 102 13.59 -1.75 0.29
N ASP A 103 13.15 -2.13 1.50
CA ASP A 103 11.86 -1.73 2.04
C ASP A 103 11.95 -0.39 2.77
N TYR A 104 11.06 0.54 2.43
CA TYR A 104 10.86 1.79 3.15
C TYR A 104 9.50 1.80 3.85
N PHE A 105 9.52 1.69 5.17
CA PHE A 105 8.29 1.71 5.97
C PHE A 105 7.68 3.12 5.98
N PHE A 106 6.35 3.23 5.82
CA PHE A 106 5.65 4.52 5.71
C PHE A 106 5.94 5.52 6.85
N MET A 107 6.07 5.03 8.10
CA MET A 107 6.45 5.88 9.24
C MET A 107 7.97 5.90 9.50
N GLY A 108 8.76 5.15 8.75
CA GLY A 108 10.21 5.07 8.93
C GLY A 108 10.90 6.40 8.63
N ASP A 109 12.06 6.61 9.23
CA ASP A 109 12.91 7.76 8.93
C ASP A 109 13.80 7.48 7.70
N HIS A 110 13.39 7.99 6.54
CA HIS A 110 14.14 7.88 5.29
C HIS A 110 13.91 9.11 4.39
N ASN A 111 14.56 9.13 3.23
CA ASN A 111 14.50 10.26 2.30
C ASN A 111 13.13 10.48 1.67
N PHE A 112 12.22 9.50 1.76
CA PHE A 112 10.88 9.57 1.16
C PHE A 112 9.77 9.89 2.16
N SER A 113 10.05 9.89 3.48
CA SER A 113 9.03 9.98 4.53
C SER A 113 8.14 11.21 4.42
N GLY A 114 8.69 12.33 3.92
CA GLY A 114 7.96 13.58 3.73
C GLY A 114 6.99 13.61 2.54
N PHE A 115 7.00 12.59 1.68
CA PHE A 115 6.28 12.58 0.39
C PHE A 115 5.07 11.63 0.37
N HIS A 116 4.75 10.96 1.48
CA HIS A 116 3.61 10.04 1.52
C HIS A 116 2.24 10.71 1.72
N GLY A 117 2.22 12.03 1.90
CA GLY A 117 1.01 12.82 2.11
C GLY A 117 1.35 14.31 2.16
N LEU A 118 0.41 15.13 2.64
CA LEU A 118 0.70 16.54 2.91
C LEU A 118 1.37 16.65 4.26
N ASN A 119 2.49 17.35 4.36
CA ASN A 119 3.10 17.66 5.65
C ASN A 119 2.72 19.05 6.16
N ASP A 120 3.03 19.35 7.42
CA ASP A 120 2.75 20.65 8.05
C ASP A 120 3.32 21.85 7.26
N LYS A 121 4.51 21.68 6.65
CA LYS A 121 5.16 22.74 5.86
C LYS A 121 4.45 23.00 4.54
N GLU A 122 3.71 22.02 4.01
CA GLU A 122 2.92 22.13 2.78
C GLU A 122 1.49 22.57 3.05
N LEU A 123 0.94 22.25 4.23
CA LEU A 123 -0.43 22.54 4.61
C LEU A 123 -0.71 24.05 4.62
N GLU A 124 0.11 24.84 5.31
CA GLU A 124 -0.12 26.30 5.41
C GLU A 124 -0.06 26.99 4.03
N PRO A 125 0.95 26.76 3.16
CA PRO A 125 0.96 27.31 1.80
C PRO A 125 -0.29 26.95 0.98
N VAL A 126 -0.77 25.70 1.09
CA VAL A 126 -2.00 25.27 0.40
C VAL A 126 -3.21 26.03 0.92
N LEU A 127 -3.33 26.20 2.24
CA LEU A 127 -4.43 26.95 2.85
C LEU A 127 -4.39 28.44 2.48
N VAL A 128 -3.21 29.08 2.56
CA VAL A 128 -3.02 30.50 2.16
C VAL A 128 -3.44 30.73 0.71
N LYS A 129 -3.16 29.77 -0.18
CA LYS A 129 -3.51 29.89 -1.61
C LYS A 129 -5.01 29.74 -1.89
N ILE A 130 -5.75 29.02 -1.04
CA ILE A 130 -7.15 28.65 -1.27
C ILE A 130 -8.12 29.47 -0.41
N ILE A 131 -7.67 29.96 0.74
CA ILE A 131 -8.49 30.65 1.73
C ILE A 131 -7.88 32.02 2.01
N GLU A 132 -8.53 33.05 1.47
CA GLU A 132 -8.11 34.44 1.63
C GLU A 132 -8.32 34.94 3.07
N ASP A 133 -9.45 34.58 3.70
CA ASP A 133 -9.77 35.00 5.05
C ASP A 133 -8.86 34.32 6.08
N LYS A 134 -8.12 35.13 6.85
CA LYS A 134 -7.14 34.65 7.82
C LYS A 134 -7.78 33.86 8.96
N LYS A 135 -8.96 34.28 9.45
CA LYS A 135 -9.63 33.61 10.57
C LYS A 135 -10.17 32.24 10.15
N GLU A 136 -10.77 32.16 8.97
CA GLU A 136 -11.23 30.91 8.37
C GLU A 136 -10.05 29.96 8.16
N ARG A 137 -8.92 30.46 7.66
CA ARG A 137 -7.70 29.67 7.49
C ARG A 137 -7.21 29.07 8.82
N GLU A 138 -7.06 29.89 9.86
CA GLU A 138 -6.63 29.45 11.19
C GLU A 138 -7.61 28.40 11.76
N MET A 139 -8.91 28.62 11.60
CA MET A 139 -9.94 27.67 12.03
C MET A 139 -9.84 26.33 11.28
N ILE A 140 -9.69 26.34 9.95
CA ILE A 140 -9.57 25.11 9.15
C ILE A 140 -8.26 24.39 9.46
N HIS A 141 -7.16 25.11 9.66
CA HIS A 141 -5.89 24.55 10.05
C HIS A 141 -6.01 23.81 11.40
N SER A 142 -6.55 24.47 12.44
CA SER A 142 -6.78 23.84 13.76
C SER A 142 -7.65 22.60 13.64
N ARG A 143 -8.74 22.66 12.87
CA ARG A 143 -9.63 21.52 12.64
C ARG A 143 -8.94 20.35 11.95
N ILE A 144 -8.07 20.60 10.98
CA ILE A 144 -7.28 19.56 10.31
C ILE A 144 -6.33 18.89 11.32
N GLN A 145 -5.66 19.68 12.15
CA GLN A 145 -4.73 19.17 13.16
C GLN A 145 -5.45 18.38 14.25
N GLU A 146 -6.58 18.86 14.75
CA GLU A 146 -7.35 18.18 15.80
C GLU A 146 -8.04 16.91 15.30
N TYR A 147 -8.71 16.98 14.15
CA TYR A 147 -9.54 15.88 13.67
C TYR A 147 -8.74 14.80 12.94
N TYR A 148 -7.74 15.19 12.12
CA TYR A 148 -6.95 14.22 11.36
C TYR A 148 -5.67 13.81 12.07
N ASN A 149 -5.07 14.69 12.90
CA ASN A 149 -3.83 14.53 13.68
C ASN A 149 -2.55 14.17 12.89
N GLY A 150 -2.68 13.54 11.72
CA GLY A 150 -1.60 13.06 10.87
C GLY A 150 -0.95 11.78 11.42
N TYR A 151 -0.02 11.25 10.64
CA TYR A 151 0.90 10.19 11.03
C TYR A 151 2.27 10.80 11.28
N THR A 152 2.92 10.47 12.40
CA THR A 152 4.24 11.01 12.73
C THR A 152 5.34 10.11 12.17
N VAL A 153 6.30 10.69 11.46
CA VAL A 153 7.52 9.99 11.04
C VAL A 153 8.36 9.67 12.28
N MET A 154 8.79 8.42 12.42
CA MET A 154 9.62 7.96 13.53
C MET A 154 10.88 8.82 13.67
N ASN A 155 11.27 9.12 14.91
CA ASN A 155 12.45 9.92 15.25
C ASN A 155 12.46 11.35 14.66
N LYS A 156 11.32 11.83 14.12
CA LYS A 156 11.18 13.16 13.53
C LYS A 156 9.87 13.81 13.94
N GLU A 157 9.89 15.13 14.08
CA GLU A 157 8.67 15.93 14.28
C GLU A 157 8.03 16.30 12.93
N ILE A 158 7.80 15.30 12.08
CA ILE A 158 7.13 15.49 10.78
C ILE A 158 5.81 14.75 10.83
N LYS A 159 4.70 15.49 10.74
CA LYS A 159 3.36 14.92 10.55
C LYS A 159 3.01 14.84 9.08
N ILE A 160 2.45 13.69 8.69
CA ILE A 160 1.95 13.39 7.35
C ILE A 160 0.44 13.25 7.43
N TYR A 161 -0.28 14.17 6.80
CA TYR A 161 -1.73 14.14 6.69
C TYR A 161 -2.16 13.39 5.42
N ASN A 162 -3.28 12.69 5.51
CA ASN A 162 -3.91 12.12 4.33
C ASN A 162 -4.34 13.23 3.36
N THR A 163 -3.74 13.26 2.17
CA THR A 163 -3.95 14.29 1.16
C THR A 163 -5.42 14.44 0.78
N LYS A 164 -6.14 13.33 0.58
CA LYS A 164 -7.55 13.37 0.17
C LYS A 164 -8.44 13.96 1.25
N SER A 165 -8.26 13.55 2.50
CA SER A 165 -9.02 14.07 3.65
C SER A 165 -8.80 15.56 3.83
N VAL A 166 -7.55 16.03 3.77
CA VAL A 166 -7.22 17.46 3.85
C VAL A 166 -7.85 18.23 2.70
N LEU A 167 -7.66 17.80 1.45
CA LEU A 167 -8.22 18.50 0.29
C LEU A 167 -9.75 18.55 0.32
N LYS A 168 -10.41 17.49 0.81
CA LYS A 168 -11.87 17.49 0.99
C LYS A 168 -12.32 18.39 2.12
N CYS A 169 -11.59 18.42 3.23
CA CYS A 169 -11.85 19.35 4.32
C CYS A 169 -11.74 20.80 3.83
N ILE A 170 -10.68 21.12 3.10
CA ILE A 170 -10.51 22.43 2.47
C ILE A 170 -11.70 22.68 1.52
N GLN A 171 -11.99 21.80 0.58
CA GLN A 171 -13.07 22.00 -0.40
C GLN A 171 -14.45 22.27 0.26
N THR A 172 -14.76 21.56 1.35
CA THR A 172 -16.10 21.58 1.97
C THR A 172 -16.19 22.43 3.23
N ARG A 173 -15.06 22.93 3.74
CA ARG A 173 -14.90 23.61 5.03
C ARG A 173 -15.36 22.79 6.25
N GLN A 174 -15.43 21.47 6.09
CA GLN A 174 -15.94 20.55 7.12
C GLN A 174 -14.93 19.44 7.37
N VAL A 175 -14.74 19.08 8.64
CA VAL A 175 -14.02 17.86 9.01
C VAL A 175 -14.99 16.69 8.99
N LYS A 176 -14.64 15.66 8.23
CA LYS A 176 -15.36 14.39 8.16
C LYS A 176 -14.37 13.25 7.94
N SER A 177 -14.81 12.04 8.24
CA SER A 177 -14.15 10.85 7.72
C SER A 177 -14.41 10.76 6.21
N TYR A 178 -13.39 11.12 5.42
CA TYR A 178 -13.40 10.96 3.95
C TYR A 178 -12.76 9.63 3.51
N TRP A 179 -12.44 8.76 4.48
CA TRP A 179 -11.93 7.43 4.23
C TRP A 179 -13.04 6.52 3.75
N HIS A 180 -12.78 5.76 2.70
CA HIS A 180 -13.69 4.71 2.25
C HIS A 180 -13.37 3.46 3.06
N LEU A 181 -14.32 2.96 3.86
CA LEU A 181 -14.15 1.70 4.57
C LEU A 181 -14.01 0.56 3.54
N PRO A 182 -12.84 -0.09 3.45
CA PRO A 182 -12.67 -1.23 2.56
C PRO A 182 -13.61 -2.36 2.98
N LYS A 183 -14.09 -3.14 2.00
CA LYS A 183 -15.02 -4.24 2.25
C LYS A 183 -14.48 -5.25 3.28
N TYR A 184 -13.18 -5.49 3.26
CA TYR A 184 -12.51 -6.43 4.14
C TYR A 184 -12.52 -6.02 5.63
N ILE A 185 -12.79 -4.76 5.99
CA ILE A 185 -12.90 -4.36 7.41
C ILE A 185 -14.02 -5.15 8.10
N LYS A 186 -15.11 -5.47 7.38
CA LYS A 186 -16.19 -6.30 7.93
C LYS A 186 -15.69 -7.70 8.32
N MET A 187 -14.73 -8.23 7.59
CA MET A 187 -14.16 -9.56 7.81
C MET A 187 -13.30 -9.62 9.08
N PHE A 188 -12.82 -8.46 9.56
CA PHE A 188 -12.09 -8.34 10.82
C PHE A 188 -12.97 -7.98 12.02
N GLN A 189 -14.30 -7.95 11.88
CA GLN A 189 -15.18 -7.57 12.99
C GLN A 189 -14.97 -8.44 14.23
N SER A 190 -14.86 -9.76 14.07
CA SER A 190 -14.59 -10.70 15.17
C SER A 190 -13.25 -10.39 15.87
N VAL A 191 -12.22 -10.01 15.11
CA VAL A 191 -10.90 -9.61 15.61
C VAL A 191 -10.99 -8.33 16.42
N PHE A 192 -11.69 -7.31 15.91
CA PHE A 192 -11.89 -6.05 16.64
C PHE A 192 -12.72 -6.23 17.91
N THR A 193 -13.58 -7.25 17.98
CA THR A 193 -14.33 -7.60 19.19
C THR A 193 -13.59 -8.51 20.15
N SER A 194 -12.38 -8.98 19.80
CA SER A 194 -11.59 -9.79 20.73
C SER A 194 -11.21 -8.98 21.97
N PRO A 195 -11.21 -9.58 23.18
CA PRO A 195 -10.91 -8.86 24.41
C PRO A 195 -9.58 -8.09 24.37
N ASP A 196 -8.54 -8.70 23.78
CA ASP A 196 -7.20 -8.11 23.72
C ASP A 196 -7.18 -6.87 22.81
N VAL A 197 -7.75 -6.96 21.61
CA VAL A 197 -7.81 -5.82 20.68
C VAL A 197 -8.75 -4.73 21.21
N MET A 198 -9.90 -5.12 21.76
CA MET A 198 -10.86 -4.18 22.34
C MET A 198 -10.24 -3.41 23.51
N HIS A 199 -9.47 -4.08 24.37
CA HIS A 199 -8.75 -3.43 25.46
C HIS A 199 -7.80 -2.35 24.93
N ILE A 200 -6.95 -2.68 23.94
CA ILE A 200 -6.02 -1.72 23.32
C ILE A 200 -6.79 -0.52 22.71
N VAL A 201 -7.89 -0.79 22.01
CA VAL A 201 -8.74 0.27 21.43
C VAL A 201 -9.34 1.17 22.51
N MET A 202 -9.84 0.61 23.60
CA MET A 202 -10.42 1.39 24.71
C MET A 202 -9.38 2.25 25.41
N GLU A 203 -8.17 1.73 25.65
CA GLU A 203 -7.06 2.53 26.20
C GLU A 203 -6.75 3.75 25.31
N MET A 204 -6.68 3.55 23.99
CA MET A 204 -6.48 4.66 23.05
C MET A 204 -7.62 5.68 23.06
N VAL A 205 -8.89 5.22 23.19
CA VAL A 205 -10.06 6.10 23.30
C VAL A 205 -10.04 6.93 24.58
N LEU A 206 -9.52 6.37 25.68
CA LEU A 206 -9.33 7.08 26.95
C LEU A 206 -8.16 8.08 26.92
N GLY A 207 -7.43 8.16 25.81
CA GLY A 207 -6.28 9.04 25.63
C GLY A 207 -4.96 8.46 26.14
N ASN A 208 -4.93 7.18 26.51
CA ASN A 208 -3.71 6.50 26.90
C ASN A 208 -2.87 6.16 25.66
N THR A 209 -1.55 6.18 25.82
CA THR A 209 -0.61 5.81 24.76
C THR A 209 -0.35 4.31 24.83
N MET A 210 -0.51 3.63 23.69
CA MET A 210 -0.24 2.21 23.55
C MET A 210 1.00 2.01 22.67
N GLU A 211 1.93 1.20 23.13
CA GLU A 211 3.11 0.81 22.36
C GLU A 211 2.88 -0.56 21.70
N VAL A 212 2.99 -0.61 20.39
CA VAL A 212 2.87 -1.84 19.60
C VAL A 212 4.01 -1.87 18.59
N ASP A 213 4.78 -2.96 18.56
CA ASP A 213 5.80 -3.16 17.54
C ASP A 213 5.15 -3.66 16.23
N ILE A 214 5.16 -2.80 15.22
CA ILE A 214 4.65 -3.07 13.88
C ILE A 214 5.76 -3.05 12.82
N THR A 215 7.03 -3.07 13.25
CA THR A 215 8.18 -2.88 12.34
C THR A 215 8.57 -4.15 11.60
N GLY A 216 8.20 -5.31 12.15
CA GLY A 216 8.45 -6.62 11.55
C GLY A 216 7.60 -6.89 10.31
N PRO A 217 8.16 -7.53 9.26
CA PRO A 217 7.37 -7.99 8.13
C PRO A 217 6.49 -9.18 8.53
N LEU A 218 5.33 -9.30 7.89
CA LEU A 218 4.44 -10.45 8.02
C LEU A 218 5.08 -11.69 7.40
N LYS A 219 4.93 -12.81 8.09
CA LYS A 219 5.36 -14.14 7.65
C LYS A 219 4.19 -14.88 7.04
N GLU A 220 4.49 -15.85 6.18
CA GLU A 220 3.50 -16.73 5.55
C GLU A 220 2.55 -17.38 6.56
N LYS A 221 3.09 -17.90 7.68
CA LYS A 221 2.27 -18.49 8.76
C LYS A 221 1.28 -17.49 9.37
N GLU A 222 1.66 -16.22 9.50
CA GLU A 222 0.80 -15.17 10.06
C GLU A 222 -0.30 -14.80 9.08
N ILE A 223 0.00 -14.76 7.78
CA ILE A 223 -0.98 -14.55 6.71
C ILE A 223 -2.02 -15.67 6.69
N LEU A 224 -1.58 -16.94 6.76
CA LEU A 224 -2.49 -18.10 6.83
C LEU A 224 -3.33 -18.10 8.12
N MET A 225 -2.75 -17.67 9.24
CA MET A 225 -3.50 -17.51 10.49
C MET A 225 -4.58 -16.43 10.35
N LEU A 226 -4.27 -15.28 9.73
CA LEU A 226 -5.26 -14.23 9.46
C LEU A 226 -6.36 -14.73 8.54
N ASN A 227 -6.02 -15.49 7.48
CA ASN A 227 -6.98 -16.12 6.59
C ASN A 227 -7.97 -17.01 7.36
N HIS A 228 -7.47 -17.87 8.25
CA HIS A 228 -8.32 -18.76 9.04
C HIS A 228 -9.25 -17.99 10.00
N ILE A 229 -8.73 -16.95 10.67
CA ILE A 229 -9.50 -16.08 11.56
C ILE A 229 -10.62 -15.38 10.79
N VAL A 230 -10.29 -14.83 9.63
CA VAL A 230 -11.24 -14.14 8.77
C VAL A 230 -12.29 -15.11 8.18
N GLY A 231 -11.87 -16.26 7.66
CA GLY A 231 -12.76 -17.27 7.09
C GLY A 231 -13.75 -17.84 8.11
N SER A 232 -13.30 -18.10 9.35
CA SER A 232 -14.18 -18.59 10.42
C SER A 232 -15.26 -17.58 10.85
N ALA A 233 -14.97 -16.27 10.73
CA ALA A 233 -15.93 -15.21 11.04
C ALA A 233 -17.04 -15.08 9.98
N ILE A 234 -16.75 -15.40 8.72
CA ILE A 234 -17.74 -15.37 7.62
C ILE A 234 -18.76 -16.50 7.81
N VAL A 235 -18.30 -17.71 8.15
CA VAL A 235 -19.15 -18.89 8.35
C VAL A 235 -20.13 -18.74 9.53
N GLN A 236 -19.79 -17.91 10.53
CA GLN A 236 -20.68 -17.62 11.67
C GLN A 236 -21.73 -16.52 11.39
N SER A 237 -21.63 -15.86 10.23
CA SER A 237 -22.51 -14.74 9.83
C SER A 237 -23.52 -15.10 8.74
N GLU A 238 -23.49 -16.35 8.25
CA GLU A 238 -24.51 -16.99 7.38
C GLU A 238 -25.45 -17.88 8.21
#